data_AF-A0A920TD43-F1
#
_entry.id   AF-A0A920TD43-F1
#
_cell.length_a   1.000
_cell.length_b   1.000
_cell.length_c   1.000
_cell.angle_alpha   90.00
_cell.angle_beta   90.00
_cell.angle_gamma   90.00
#
_symmetry.space_group_name_H-M   'P 1'
#
loop_
_entity.id
_entity.type
_entity.pdbx_description
1 polymer ?
#
loop_
_entity_poly.entity_id
_entity_poly.type
_entity_poly.pdbx_seq_one_letter_code
_entity_poly.pdbx_strand_id
1 'polypeptide(L)' 'MVVAKSGLALQAISDQFKRGEVKKTYTALVKGSVDVPEAIIDAPIGRDPDNRKKMSIVSSGRESITRYKAKMRFRWV' A
#
# COMPACT_ATOMS: atom_id res chain seq x y z
N MET A 1 -3.51 12.32 -2.73
CA MET A 1 -2.23 12.85 -3.26
C MET A 1 -2.03 14.23 -2.68
N VAL A 2 -0.80 14.62 -2.33
CA VAL A 2 -0.48 15.95 -1.82
C VAL A 2 0.75 16.47 -2.57
N VAL A 3 0.80 17.76 -2.85
CA VAL A 3 1.88 18.42 -3.58
C VAL A 3 2.33 19.63 -2.80
N ALA A 4 3.64 19.74 -2.54
CA ALA A 4 4.22 20.89 -1.87
C ALA A 4 4.30 22.09 -2.83
N LYS A 5 3.94 23.28 -2.34
CA LYS A 5 4.01 24.54 -3.11
C LYS A 5 5.27 25.36 -2.83
N SER A 6 6.12 24.91 -1.91
CA SER A 6 7.36 25.57 -1.52
C SER A 6 8.41 24.55 -1.08
N GLY A 7 9.69 24.95 -1.08
CA GLY A 7 10.80 24.09 -0.64
C GLY A 7 10.67 23.64 0.81
N LEU A 8 10.30 24.56 1.71
CA LEU A 8 10.08 24.24 3.13
C LEU A 8 8.97 23.19 3.32
N ALA A 9 7.86 23.35 2.60
CA ALA A 9 6.76 22.38 2.65
C ALA A 9 7.18 21.02 2.06
N LEU A 10 7.98 21.01 0.99
CA LEU A 10 8.49 19.77 0.39
C LEU A 10 9.34 18.99 1.40
N GLN A 11 10.24 19.67 2.11
CA GLN A 11 11.10 19.04 3.11
C GLN A 11 10.28 18.50 4.28
N ALA A 12 9.38 19.32 4.84
CA ALA A 12 8.52 18.92 5.94
C ALA A 12 7.62 17.71 5.60
N ILE A 13 7.00 17.72 4.41
CA ILE A 13 6.16 16.60 3.95
C ILE A 13 7.02 15.35 3.74
N SER A 14 8.17 15.48 3.09
CA SER A 14 9.07 14.34 2.84
C SER A 14 9.50 13.66 4.13
N ASP A 15 9.81 14.44 5.17
CA ASP A 15 10.18 13.94 6.49
C ASP A 15 9.03 13.20 7.18
N GLN A 16 7.80 13.70 7.09
CA GLN A 16 6.61 13.00 7.62
C GLN A 16 6.39 11.65 6.91
N PHE A 17 6.58 11.59 5.58
CA PHE A 17 6.52 10.34 4.83
C PHE A 17 7.63 9.37 5.25
N LYS A 18 8.84 9.86 5.47
CA LYS A 18 9.99 9.06 5.92
C LYS A 18 9.77 8.48 7.33
N ARG A 19 9.15 9.24 8.23
CA ARG A 19 8.79 8.81 9.60
C ARG A 19 7.51 7.98 9.69
N GLY A 20 6.77 7.81 8.59
CA GLY A 20 5.52 7.03 8.59
C GLY A 20 4.34 7.73 9.27
N GLU A 21 4.39 9.04 9.45
CA GLU A 21 3.34 9.84 10.13
C GLU A 21 2.11 10.04 9.24
N VAL A 22 2.30 9.97 7.92
CA VAL A 22 1.21 10.18 6.95
C VAL A 22 0.30 8.96 6.88
N LYS A 23 -0.93 9.12 7.39
CA LYS A 23 -1.99 8.13 7.27
C LYS A 23 -2.63 8.20 5.88
N LYS A 24 -2.75 7.04 5.22
CA LYS A 24 -3.38 6.89 3.91
C LYS A 24 -4.42 5.78 3.99
N THR A 25 -5.62 6.07 3.50
CA THR A 25 -6.73 5.11 3.43
C THR A 25 -7.23 5.03 2.00
N TYR A 26 -7.40 3.81 1.51
CA TYR A 26 -7.87 3.54 0.15
C TYR A 26 -9.11 2.64 0.23
N THR A 27 -10.01 2.78 -0.75
CA THR A 27 -11.10 1.82 -0.97
C THR A 27 -10.83 1.13 -2.30
N ALA A 28 -10.97 -0.19 -2.32
CA ALA A 28 -10.75 -1.00 -3.51
C ALA A 28 -11.85 -2.07 -3.63
N LEU A 29 -12.18 -2.43 -4.87
CA LEU A 29 -12.95 -3.62 -5.20
C LEU A 29 -11.96 -4.71 -5.63
N VAL A 30 -12.11 -5.92 -5.08
CA VAL A 30 -11.23 -7.06 -5.38
C VAL A 30 -12.02 -8.17 -6.07
N LYS A 31 -11.32 -8.98 -6.86
CA LYS A 31 -11.88 -10.18 -7.47
C LYS A 31 -11.89 -11.33 -6.45
N GLY A 32 -13.01 -12.03 -6.36
CA GLY A 32 -13.21 -13.13 -5.40
C GLY A 32 -13.87 -12.67 -4.09
N SER A 33 -13.97 -13.60 -3.13
CA SER A 33 -14.43 -13.32 -1.78
C SER A 33 -13.22 -13.29 -0.84
N VAL A 34 -13.07 -12.21 -0.07
CA VAL A 34 -12.06 -12.15 0.99
C VAL A 34 -12.65 -12.81 2.22
N ASP A 35 -12.13 -13.98 2.60
CA ASP A 35 -12.70 -14.77 3.69
C ASP A 35 -12.47 -14.13 5.06
N VAL A 36 -11.25 -13.63 5.29
CA VAL A 36 -10.87 -12.94 6.52
C VAL A 36 -11.26 -11.45 6.40
N PRO A 37 -12.18 -10.93 7.22
CA PRO A 37 -12.69 -9.57 7.05
C PRO A 37 -11.68 -8.49 7.43
N GLU A 38 -10.71 -8.78 8.29
CA GLU A 38 -9.66 -7.84 8.71
C GLU A 38 -8.35 -8.58 8.86
N ALA A 39 -7.29 -8.09 8.21
CA ALA A 39 -5.95 -8.65 8.38
C ALA A 39 -4.85 -7.65 8.06
N ILE A 40 -3.62 -8.07 8.35
CA ILE A 40 -2.38 -7.39 8.00
C ILE A 40 -1.67 -8.27 6.97
N ILE A 41 -1.34 -7.68 5.82
CA ILE A 41 -0.42 -8.26 4.85
C ILE A 41 0.94 -7.65 5.14
N ASP A 42 1.85 -8.47 5.67
CA ASP A 42 3.22 -8.11 6.00
C ASP A 42 4.17 -8.95 5.14
N ALA A 43 4.70 -8.36 4.09
CA ALA A 43 5.59 -9.03 3.16
C ALA A 43 6.49 -8.01 2.46
N PRO A 44 7.80 -8.29 2.30
CA PRO A 44 8.70 -7.40 1.58
C PRO A 44 8.34 -7.37 0.08
N ILE A 45 8.29 -6.16 -0.48
CA ILE A 45 7.93 -5.94 -1.89
C ILE A 45 9.14 -5.38 -2.64
N GLY A 46 9.48 -6.02 -3.76
CA GLY A 46 10.56 -5.65 -4.65
C GLY A 46 10.14 -5.62 -6.10
N ARG A 47 11.07 -5.22 -6.99
CA ARG A 47 10.88 -5.41 -8.43
C ARG A 47 10.81 -6.90 -8.73
N ASP A 48 9.89 -7.28 -9.59
CA ASP A 48 9.80 -8.65 -10.07
C ASP A 48 11.09 -9.02 -10.83
N PRO A 49 11.77 -10.13 -10.45
CA PRO A 49 13.04 -10.53 -11.06
C PRO A 49 12.94 -10.85 -12.55
N ASP A 50 11.79 -11.39 -12.98
CA ASP A 50 11.55 -11.83 -14.36
C ASP A 50 10.94 -10.71 -15.21
N ASN A 51 10.21 -9.79 -14.59
CA ASN A 51 9.59 -8.67 -15.26
C ASN A 51 9.75 -7.35 -14.48
N ARG A 52 10.81 -6.60 -14.80
CA ARG A 52 11.15 -5.32 -14.16
C ARG A 52 10.01 -4.28 -14.10
N LYS A 53 9.00 -4.35 -14.98
CA LYS A 53 7.83 -3.43 -14.95
C LYS A 53 6.85 -3.76 -13.82
N LYS A 54 6.88 -4.99 -13.28
CA LYS A 54 6.02 -5.46 -12.18
C LYS A 54 6.72 -5.36 -10.82
N MET A 55 5.91 -5.46 -9.77
CA MET A 55 6.35 -5.63 -8.39
C MET A 55 5.90 -7.03 -7.92
N SER A 56 6.67 -7.65 -7.04
CA SER A 56 6.33 -8.96 -6.46
C SER A 56 6.81 -9.03 -5.00
N ILE A 57 6.39 -10.08 -4.29
CA ILE A 57 6.95 -10.40 -2.97
C ILE A 57 8.34 -10.98 -3.20
N VAL A 58 9.36 -10.29 -2.71
CA VAL A 58 10.78 -10.67 -2.87
C VAL A 58 11.45 -10.54 -1.52
N SER A 59 12.21 -11.56 -1.10
CA SER A 59 12.89 -11.57 0.21
C SER A 59 13.86 -10.40 0.39
N SER A 60 14.53 -9.95 -0.67
CA SER A 60 15.40 -8.76 -0.69
C SER A 60 14.64 -7.44 -0.93
N GLY A 61 13.31 -7.48 -0.98
CA GLY A 61 12.45 -6.33 -1.18
C GLY A 61 12.43 -5.39 0.03
N ARG A 62 11.78 -4.23 -0.15
CA ARG A 62 11.57 -3.29 0.95
C ARG A 62 10.43 -3.77 1.83
N GLU A 63 10.60 -3.69 3.15
CA GLU A 63 9.54 -3.97 4.12
C GLU A 63 8.24 -3.21 3.78
N SER A 64 7.12 -3.93 3.80
CA SER A 64 5.82 -3.39 3.41
C SER A 64 4.70 -4.01 4.22
N ILE A 65 3.90 -3.14 4.85
CA ILE A 65 2.77 -3.53 5.69
C ILE A 65 1.51 -2.86 5.18
N THR A 66 0.49 -3.65 4.85
CA THR A 66 -0.84 -3.18 4.46
C THR A 66 -1.88 -3.76 5.40
N ARG A 67 -2.68 -2.90 6.04
CA ARG A 67 -3.86 -3.32 6.82
C ARG A 67 -5.09 -3.16 5.96
N TYR A 68 -5.96 -4.15 5.94
CA TYR A 68 -7.24 -4.05 5.25
C TYR A 68 -8.40 -4.44 6.14
N LYS A 69 -9.58 -3.89 5.80
CA LYS A 69 -10.87 -4.25 6.35
C LYS A 69 -11.89 -4.35 5.22
N ALA A 70 -12.48 -5.54 5.03
CA ALA A 70 -13.55 -5.78 4.08
C ALA A 70 -14.81 -5.06 4.53
N LYS A 71 -15.33 -4.17 3.69
CA LYS A 71 -16.54 -3.38 4.00
C LYS A 71 -17.83 -4.05 3.54
N MET A 72 -17.79 -4.71 2.39
CA MET A 72 -18.95 -5.28 1.73
C MET A 72 -18.51 -6.45 0.84
N ARG A 73 -19.37 -7.47 0.71
CA ARG A 73 -19.19 -8.58 -0.24
C ARG A 73 -20.28 -8.48 -1.31
N PHE A 74 -19.87 -8.52 -2.57
CA PHE A 74 -20.79 -8.53 -3.70
C PHE A 74 -21.00 -9.97 -4.16
N ARG A 75 -22.26 -10.36 -4.37
CA ARG A 75 -22.60 -11.64 -5.00
C ARG A 75 -22.87 -11.36 -6.48
N TRP A 76 -22.05 -11.95 -7.34
CA TRP A 76 -22.34 -11.96 -8.77
C TRP A 76 -23.43 -13.01 -8.98
N VAL A 77 -24.54 -12.61 -9.60
CA VAL A 77 -25.60 -13.51 -10.08
C VAL A 77 -25.33 -13.80 -11.55
#